data_AF-A0ABD5SV95-F1
#
_entry.id   AF-A0ABD5SV95-F1
#
_cell.length_a   1.000
_cell.length_b   1.000
_cell.length_c   1.000
_cell.angle_alpha   90.00
_cell.angle_beta   90.00
_cell.angle_gamma   90.00
#
_symmetry.space_group_name_H-M   'P 1'
#
loop_
_entity.id
_entity.type
_entity.pdbx_description
1 polymer ?
#
loop_
_entity_poly.entity_id
_entity_poly.type
_entity_poly.pdbx_seq_one_letter_code
_entity_poly.pdbx_strand_id
1 'polypeptide(L)'
;MARPLRFRYSPQSWSDGRVQHEILQPLQSNIGAQSVTPWFKIGGDWQSHRFEMQNGDVALFARTDSDAYWMGNTETPSALWKTDKFGWREVPHRVSRWAQRELTATLHEEDPWLADYPHLSWFFLPVFMSKDGRDSTRAFFREHAAGFPDAGRRETTRFFEDFLETGVLDEYRHVMSGKLGTSNHVDRVRMSAAMAEFIAAKLLTDAGYDVVPEIEVTTGHSLDFRAENDGTNVLVEVTRPQPPQNRAAAGPVAAVR
;
A
#
# COMPACT_ATOMS: atom_id res chain seq x y z
N MET A 1 -8.93 10.88 7.58
CA MET A 1 -7.89 10.40 6.65
C MET A 1 -8.08 8.92 6.42
N ALA A 2 -8.28 8.54 5.16
CA ALA A 2 -8.21 7.14 4.78
C ALA A 2 -6.79 6.61 5.05
N ARG A 3 -6.70 5.33 5.40
CA ARG A 3 -5.46 4.66 5.75
C ARG A 3 -5.30 3.46 4.83
N PRO A 4 -4.06 3.01 4.54
CA PRO A 4 -3.82 1.82 3.74
C PRO A 4 -4.63 0.61 4.24
N LEU A 5 -4.87 -0.34 3.34
CA LEU A 5 -5.54 -1.60 3.66
C LEU A 5 -4.87 -2.28 4.87
N ARG A 6 -5.71 -2.64 5.84
CA ARG A 6 -5.34 -3.33 7.08
C ARG A 6 -6.37 -4.39 7.42
N PHE A 7 -5.91 -5.44 8.07
CA PHE A 7 -6.78 -6.49 8.58
C PHE A 7 -7.58 -5.96 9.78
N ARG A 8 -8.78 -6.48 9.92
CA ARG A 8 -9.60 -6.38 11.13
C ARG A 8 -9.69 -7.74 11.77
N TYR A 9 -9.44 -7.83 13.07
CA TYR A 9 -9.44 -9.08 13.81
C TYR A 9 -10.68 -9.23 14.69
N SER A 10 -11.29 -10.41 14.63
CA SER A 10 -12.39 -10.80 15.52
C SER A 10 -11.98 -12.09 16.25
N PRO A 11 -11.88 -12.08 17.60
CA PRO A 11 -11.59 -13.27 18.41
C PRO A 11 -12.83 -14.15 18.65
N GLN A 12 -13.91 -13.91 17.89
CA GLN A 12 -15.18 -14.61 18.07
C GLN A 12 -15.25 -15.79 17.12
N SER A 13 -16.06 -16.79 17.48
CA SER A 13 -16.39 -17.87 16.56
C SER A 13 -17.34 -17.37 15.46
N TRP A 14 -17.09 -17.82 14.24
CA TRP A 14 -17.88 -17.49 13.05
C TRP A 14 -18.34 -18.78 12.37
N SER A 15 -19.64 -19.05 12.39
CA SER A 15 -20.23 -20.10 11.57
C SER A 15 -20.55 -19.58 10.17
N ASP A 16 -20.76 -20.47 9.19
CA ASP A 16 -21.20 -20.07 7.84
C ASP A 16 -22.51 -19.27 7.88
N GLY A 17 -23.47 -19.67 8.73
CA GLY A 17 -24.71 -18.93 8.91
C GLY A 17 -24.48 -17.51 9.44
N ARG A 18 -23.51 -17.35 10.35
CA ARG A 18 -23.14 -16.03 10.87
C ARG A 18 -22.47 -15.17 9.81
N VAL A 19 -21.54 -15.72 9.03
CA VAL A 19 -20.92 -15.02 7.90
C VAL A 19 -21.99 -14.57 6.90
N GLN A 20 -22.94 -15.43 6.58
CA GLN A 20 -24.05 -15.08 5.69
C GLN A 20 -24.89 -13.91 6.24
N HIS A 21 -25.27 -13.96 7.51
CA HIS A 21 -26.20 -13.00 8.10
C HIS A 21 -25.55 -11.67 8.52
N GLU A 22 -24.35 -11.72 9.09
CA GLU A 22 -23.67 -10.53 9.65
C GLU A 22 -22.67 -9.87 8.69
N ILE A 23 -22.24 -10.56 7.62
CA ILE A 23 -21.32 -10.03 6.61
C ILE A 23 -21.99 -9.93 5.25
N LEU A 24 -22.41 -11.06 4.65
CA LEU A 24 -22.87 -11.03 3.26
C LEU A 24 -24.18 -10.26 3.08
N GLN A 25 -25.23 -10.54 3.87
CA GLN A 25 -26.53 -9.88 3.71
C GLN A 25 -26.47 -8.35 3.83
N PRO A 26 -25.76 -7.76 4.82
CA PRO A 26 -25.57 -6.30 4.88
C PRO A 26 -24.87 -5.74 3.65
N LEU A 27 -23.79 -6.37 3.19
CA LEU A 27 -23.05 -5.92 2.01
C LEU A 27 -23.87 -6.09 0.72
N GLN A 28 -24.62 -7.18 0.61
CA GLN A 28 -25.51 -7.45 -0.52
C GLN A 28 -26.63 -6.41 -0.60
N SER A 29 -27.24 -6.08 0.53
CA SER A 29 -28.34 -5.10 0.59
C SER A 29 -27.87 -3.67 0.33
N ASN A 30 -26.64 -3.33 0.73
CA ASN A 30 -26.11 -1.96 0.63
C ASN A 30 -25.41 -1.70 -0.73
N ILE A 31 -24.59 -2.65 -1.19
CA ILE A 31 -23.68 -2.46 -2.35
C ILE A 31 -23.64 -3.67 -3.30
N GLY A 32 -24.66 -4.54 -3.22
CA GLY A 32 -24.85 -5.62 -4.19
C GLY A 32 -23.82 -6.73 -4.12
N ALA A 33 -23.16 -6.93 -2.97
CA ALA A 33 -22.16 -7.97 -2.78
C ALA A 33 -22.68 -9.38 -3.11
N GLN A 34 -21.82 -10.18 -3.74
CA GLN A 34 -22.00 -11.60 -4.01
C GLN A 34 -20.88 -12.39 -3.34
N SER A 35 -21.21 -13.57 -2.82
CA SER A 35 -20.20 -14.53 -2.37
C SER A 35 -19.72 -15.34 -3.56
N VAL A 36 -18.41 -15.32 -3.81
CA VAL A 36 -17.77 -16.06 -4.89
C VAL A 36 -16.70 -16.99 -4.35
N THR A 37 -16.28 -17.96 -5.17
CA THR A 37 -15.19 -18.87 -4.78
C THR A 37 -13.87 -18.11 -4.78
N PRO A 38 -13.11 -18.08 -3.67
CA PRO A 38 -11.76 -17.51 -3.67
C PRO A 38 -10.88 -18.20 -4.73
N TRP A 39 -10.08 -17.43 -5.45
CA TRP A 39 -9.17 -17.98 -6.45
C TRP A 39 -8.06 -18.83 -5.83
N PHE A 40 -7.72 -18.55 -4.58
CA PHE A 40 -6.64 -19.22 -3.86
C PHE A 40 -7.13 -19.86 -2.58
N LYS A 41 -6.67 -21.08 -2.32
CA LYS A 41 -6.83 -21.74 -1.03
C LYS A 41 -5.83 -21.18 -0.02
N ILE A 42 -6.30 -20.92 1.19
CA ILE A 42 -5.49 -20.53 2.35
C ILE A 42 -4.77 -21.74 2.98
N GLY A 43 -5.47 -22.88 3.07
CA GLY A 43 -4.98 -24.14 3.64
C GLY A 43 -5.02 -24.20 5.17
N GLY A 44 -4.80 -25.39 5.73
CA GLY A 44 -4.92 -25.66 7.16
C GLY A 44 -6.38 -25.79 7.60
N ASP A 45 -6.67 -25.31 8.80
CA ASP A 45 -7.99 -25.20 9.43
C ASP A 45 -8.76 -23.93 9.03
N TRP A 46 -8.16 -23.09 8.18
CA TRP A 46 -8.76 -21.84 7.73
C TRP A 46 -9.83 -22.05 6.67
N GLN A 47 -10.96 -21.39 6.87
CA GLN A 47 -12.04 -21.24 5.91
C GLN A 47 -12.00 -19.82 5.33
N SER A 48 -12.17 -19.70 4.01
CA SER A 48 -11.98 -18.45 3.28
C SER A 48 -13.23 -18.08 2.49
N HIS A 49 -13.61 -16.81 2.56
CA HIS A 49 -14.73 -16.23 1.85
C HIS A 49 -14.24 -15.02 1.05
N ARG A 50 -14.72 -14.90 -0.19
CA ARG A 50 -14.48 -13.76 -1.07
C ARG A 50 -15.83 -13.15 -1.43
N PHE A 51 -15.92 -11.84 -1.27
CA PHE A 51 -17.10 -11.05 -1.59
C PHE A 51 -16.74 -10.05 -2.67
N GLU A 52 -17.54 -10.00 -3.73
CA GLU A 52 -17.38 -9.05 -4.83
C GLU A 52 -18.63 -8.19 -4.94
N MET A 53 -18.44 -6.88 -5.01
CA MET A 53 -19.49 -5.87 -4.95
C MET A 53 -19.78 -5.35 -6.36
N GLN A 54 -20.99 -4.84 -6.57
CA GLN A 54 -21.38 -4.32 -7.89
C GLN A 54 -20.57 -3.10 -8.33
N ASN A 55 -20.00 -2.35 -7.38
CA ASN A 55 -19.13 -1.21 -7.65
C ASN A 55 -17.66 -1.61 -7.94
N GLY A 56 -17.36 -2.91 -8.03
CA GLY A 56 -16.00 -3.42 -8.24
C GLY A 56 -15.17 -3.51 -6.96
N ASP A 57 -15.73 -3.26 -5.78
CA ASP A 57 -15.03 -3.54 -4.53
C ASP A 57 -14.95 -5.05 -4.27
N VAL A 58 -13.92 -5.44 -3.52
CA VAL A 58 -13.67 -6.80 -3.04
C VAL A 58 -13.43 -6.81 -1.53
N ALA A 59 -13.94 -7.84 -0.89
CA ALA A 59 -13.55 -8.18 0.47
C ALA A 59 -13.26 -9.66 0.66
N LEU A 60 -12.43 -9.92 1.65
CA LEU A 60 -11.85 -11.19 2.00
C LEU A 60 -12.07 -11.43 3.49
N PHE A 61 -12.57 -12.61 3.81
CA PHE A 61 -12.77 -13.04 5.18
C PHE A 61 -12.17 -14.43 5.40
N ALA A 62 -11.24 -14.54 6.32
CA ALA A 62 -10.63 -15.81 6.72
C ALA A 62 -11.00 -16.11 8.16
N ARG A 63 -11.39 -17.35 8.46
CA ARG A 63 -11.76 -17.76 9.83
C ARG A 63 -11.29 -19.18 10.19
N THR A 64 -11.01 -19.38 11.47
CA THR A 64 -10.97 -20.68 12.15
C THR A 64 -12.14 -20.74 13.15
N ASP A 65 -12.11 -21.69 14.08
CA ASP A 65 -13.10 -21.76 15.16
C ASP A 65 -12.95 -20.63 16.18
N SER A 66 -11.75 -20.05 16.31
CA SER A 66 -11.38 -19.04 17.31
C SER A 66 -11.00 -17.67 16.73
N ASP A 67 -10.48 -17.64 15.50
CA ASP A 67 -9.86 -16.44 14.94
C ASP A 67 -10.51 -16.08 13.61
N ALA A 68 -10.77 -14.78 13.40
CA ALA A 68 -11.26 -14.30 12.12
C ALA A 68 -10.61 -12.99 11.70
N TYR A 69 -10.29 -12.89 10.41
CA TYR A 69 -9.65 -11.74 9.80
C TYR A 69 -10.44 -11.26 8.59
N TRP A 70 -10.72 -9.95 8.58
CA TRP A 70 -11.37 -9.25 7.48
C TRP A 70 -10.40 -8.29 6.79
N MET A 71 -10.42 -8.28 5.47
CA MET A 71 -9.70 -7.33 4.62
C MET A 71 -10.58 -6.95 3.44
N GLY A 72 -10.74 -5.66 3.15
CA GLY A 72 -11.50 -5.26 1.97
C GLY A 72 -11.38 -3.79 1.66
N ASN A 73 -11.60 -3.45 0.41
CA ASN A 73 -11.58 -2.07 -0.11
C ASN A 73 -12.97 -1.44 -0.10
N THR A 74 -13.82 -1.88 0.83
CA THR A 74 -15.23 -1.52 0.88
C THR A 74 -15.66 -1.02 2.26
N GLU A 75 -16.95 -0.77 2.44
CA GLU A 75 -17.51 -0.60 3.77
C GLU A 75 -17.28 -1.83 4.65
N THR A 76 -16.76 -1.62 5.86
CA THR A 76 -16.64 -2.71 6.83
C THR A 76 -18.03 -3.04 7.37
N PRO A 77 -18.47 -4.31 7.41
CA PRO A 77 -19.70 -4.71 8.08
C PRO A 77 -19.74 -4.26 9.56
N SER A 78 -20.93 -3.92 10.06
CA SER A 78 -21.10 -3.37 11.43
C SER A 78 -20.64 -4.33 12.53
N ALA A 79 -20.81 -5.64 12.33
CA ALA A 79 -20.30 -6.69 13.20
C ALA A 79 -18.78 -6.63 13.40
N LEU A 80 -18.06 -5.96 12.50
CA LEU A 80 -16.61 -5.82 12.51
C LEU A 80 -16.13 -4.39 12.80
N TRP A 81 -17.00 -3.44 13.19
CA TRP A 81 -16.58 -2.04 13.42
C TRP A 81 -15.65 -1.87 14.62
N LYS A 82 -15.94 -2.54 15.73
CA LYS A 82 -15.20 -2.44 17.01
C LYS A 82 -14.03 -3.44 17.12
N THR A 83 -13.45 -3.79 15.98
CA THR A 83 -12.32 -4.72 15.89
C THR A 83 -11.00 -3.98 15.83
N ASP A 84 -9.96 -4.60 16.39
CA ASP A 84 -8.59 -4.13 16.28
C ASP A 84 -8.09 -4.24 14.84
N LYS A 85 -7.19 -3.32 14.46
CA LYS A 85 -6.62 -3.26 13.11
C LYS A 85 -5.17 -3.70 13.12
N PHE A 86 -4.85 -4.63 12.23
CA PHE A 86 -3.52 -5.25 12.10
C PHE A 86 -2.96 -5.03 10.70
N GLY A 87 -1.66 -4.79 10.62
CA GLY A 87 -0.86 -4.76 9.41
C GLY A 87 -0.55 -6.16 8.89
N TRP A 88 0.10 -6.20 7.73
CA TRP A 88 0.37 -7.44 6.98
C TRP A 88 1.29 -8.43 7.70
N ARG A 89 2.17 -7.93 8.57
CA ARG A 89 3.13 -8.74 9.36
C ARG A 89 2.60 -9.13 10.74
N GLU A 90 1.47 -8.57 11.16
CA GLU A 90 0.91 -8.76 12.50
C GLU A 90 -0.19 -9.83 12.54
N VAL A 91 -0.53 -10.43 11.38
CA VAL A 91 -1.50 -11.52 11.25
C VAL A 91 -0.81 -12.82 10.84
N PRO A 92 -1.42 -14.00 11.03
CA PRO A 92 -0.85 -15.26 10.59
C PRO A 92 -0.41 -15.22 9.13
N HIS A 93 0.83 -15.64 8.86
CA HIS A 93 1.44 -15.55 7.52
C HIS A 93 0.57 -16.16 6.41
N ARG A 94 -0.15 -17.26 6.70
CA ARG A 94 -1.06 -17.89 5.72
C ARG A 94 -2.22 -16.98 5.33
N VAL A 95 -2.78 -16.22 6.28
CA VAL A 95 -3.87 -15.26 6.06
C VAL A 95 -3.36 -14.08 5.24
N SER A 96 -2.24 -13.47 5.63
CA SER A 96 -1.69 -12.32 4.89
C SER A 96 -1.27 -12.70 3.48
N ARG A 97 -0.61 -13.84 3.31
CA ARG A 97 -0.19 -14.36 1.99
C ARG A 97 -1.39 -14.70 1.11
N TRP A 98 -2.44 -15.32 1.65
CA TRP A 98 -3.67 -15.58 0.90
C TRP A 98 -4.32 -14.28 0.43
N ALA A 99 -4.57 -13.34 1.35
CA ALA A 99 -5.20 -12.07 1.01
C ALA A 99 -4.39 -11.26 0.00
N GLN A 100 -3.07 -11.28 0.12
CA GLN A 100 -2.19 -10.64 -0.84
C GLN A 100 -2.35 -11.21 -2.25
N ARG A 101 -2.46 -12.54 -2.40
CA ARG A 101 -2.65 -13.17 -3.72
C ARG A 101 -4.00 -12.81 -4.33
N GLU A 102 -5.07 -12.89 -3.54
CA GLU A 102 -6.42 -12.51 -3.98
C GLU A 102 -6.46 -11.05 -4.45
N LEU A 103 -5.91 -10.13 -3.66
CA LEU A 103 -5.89 -8.70 -3.99
C LEU A 103 -4.96 -8.39 -5.16
N THR A 104 -3.80 -9.05 -5.28
CA THR A 104 -2.88 -8.84 -6.41
C THR A 104 -3.49 -9.33 -7.71
N ALA A 105 -4.11 -10.51 -7.69
CA ALA A 105 -4.80 -11.00 -8.88
C ALA A 105 -5.97 -10.08 -9.26
N THR A 106 -6.67 -9.49 -8.28
CA THR A 106 -7.79 -8.56 -8.55
C THR A 106 -7.25 -7.28 -9.16
N LEU A 107 -6.14 -6.75 -8.61
CA LEU A 107 -5.43 -5.62 -9.16
C LEU A 107 -5.01 -5.84 -10.62
N HIS A 108 -4.49 -7.02 -10.94
CA HIS A 108 -4.04 -7.37 -12.29
C HIS A 108 -5.19 -7.67 -13.26
N GLU A 109 -6.35 -8.10 -12.76
CA GLU A 109 -7.55 -8.21 -13.57
C GLU A 109 -8.12 -6.81 -13.93
N GLU A 110 -8.18 -5.90 -12.95
CA GLU A 110 -8.68 -4.53 -13.15
C GLU A 110 -7.71 -3.63 -13.94
N ASP A 111 -6.41 -3.73 -13.67
CA ASP A 111 -5.35 -2.93 -14.31
C ASP A 111 -4.22 -3.86 -14.83
N PRO A 112 -4.43 -4.55 -15.97
CA PRO A 112 -3.50 -5.57 -16.48
C PRO A 112 -2.07 -5.08 -16.72
N TRP A 113 -1.90 -3.76 -16.95
CA TRP A 113 -0.58 -3.18 -17.16
C TRP A 113 0.32 -3.26 -15.90
N LEU A 114 -0.25 -3.42 -14.71
CA LEU A 114 0.51 -3.61 -13.46
C LEU A 114 1.11 -5.01 -13.33
N ALA A 115 0.63 -5.99 -14.12
CA ALA A 115 1.20 -7.35 -14.11
C ALA A 115 2.67 -7.39 -14.57
N ASP A 116 3.09 -6.43 -15.40
CA ASP A 116 4.47 -6.25 -15.86
C ASP A 116 5.41 -5.64 -14.79
N TYR A 117 4.86 -5.28 -13.62
CA TYR A 117 5.54 -4.61 -12.51
C TYR A 117 5.15 -5.24 -11.15
N PRO A 118 5.54 -6.51 -10.90
CA PRO A 118 5.17 -7.25 -9.71
C PRO A 118 5.68 -6.64 -8.40
N HIS A 119 6.87 -6.06 -8.35
CA HIS A 119 7.43 -5.46 -7.13
C HIS A 119 6.69 -4.19 -6.75
N LEU A 120 6.38 -3.33 -7.73
CA LEU A 120 5.55 -2.14 -7.57
C LEU A 120 4.12 -2.51 -7.16
N SER A 121 3.53 -3.53 -7.82
CA SER A 121 2.21 -4.06 -7.47
C SER A 121 2.18 -4.56 -6.02
N TRP A 122 3.20 -5.33 -5.62
CA TRP A 122 3.33 -5.84 -4.26
C TRP A 122 3.49 -4.70 -3.28
N PHE A 123 4.43 -3.78 -3.50
CA PHE A 123 4.79 -2.72 -2.57
C PHE A 123 3.59 -1.81 -2.27
N PHE A 124 2.92 -1.33 -3.33
CA PHE A 124 1.80 -0.39 -3.23
C PHE A 124 0.43 -1.06 -3.17
N LEU A 125 0.33 -2.39 -3.12
CA LEU A 125 -0.94 -3.10 -2.94
C LEU A 125 -1.85 -2.49 -1.86
N PRO A 126 -1.36 -2.06 -0.68
CA PRO A 126 -2.21 -1.51 0.36
C PRO A 126 -2.94 -0.22 -0.02
N VAL A 127 -2.41 0.55 -0.98
CA VAL A 127 -3.00 1.81 -1.47
C VAL A 127 -3.68 1.64 -2.83
N PHE A 128 -3.11 0.83 -3.72
CA PHE A 128 -3.72 0.44 -5.01
C PHE A 128 -5.01 -0.32 -4.84
N MET A 129 -5.19 -1.02 -3.73
CA MET A 129 -6.44 -1.71 -3.40
C MET A 129 -7.17 -1.00 -2.26
N SER A 130 -6.83 0.22 -1.87
CA SER A 130 -7.60 0.89 -0.81
C SER A 130 -8.91 1.47 -1.35
N LYS A 131 -9.96 1.49 -0.51
CA LYS A 131 -11.28 2.03 -0.88
C LYS A 131 -11.19 3.42 -1.51
N ASP A 132 -10.53 4.31 -0.79
CA ASP A 132 -10.46 5.72 -1.18
C ASP A 132 -9.29 6.02 -2.12
N GLY A 133 -8.31 5.11 -2.27
CA GLY A 133 -7.08 5.39 -3.02
C GLY A 133 -6.91 4.62 -4.32
N ARG A 134 -7.62 3.51 -4.56
CA ARG A 134 -7.41 2.64 -5.73
C ARG A 134 -7.34 3.41 -7.04
N ASP A 135 -8.34 4.25 -7.31
CA ASP A 135 -8.46 4.92 -8.59
C ASP A 135 -7.41 6.02 -8.73
N SER A 136 -7.22 6.85 -7.70
CA SER A 136 -6.28 7.98 -7.74
C SER A 136 -4.83 7.54 -7.77
N THR A 137 -4.46 6.52 -6.99
CA THR A 137 -3.08 6.04 -6.91
C THR A 137 -2.70 5.33 -8.21
N ARG A 138 -3.56 4.48 -8.76
CA ARG A 138 -3.31 3.85 -10.06
C ARG A 138 -3.31 4.88 -11.20
N ALA A 139 -4.22 5.85 -11.18
CA ALA A 139 -4.23 6.96 -12.15
C ALA A 139 -2.96 7.82 -12.06
N PHE A 140 -2.43 8.07 -10.86
CA PHE A 140 -1.18 8.81 -10.70
C PHE A 140 0.01 8.16 -11.40
N PHE A 141 0.16 6.84 -11.29
CA PHE A 141 1.18 6.12 -12.07
C PHE A 141 0.85 6.12 -13.56
N ARG A 142 -0.40 5.86 -13.92
CA ARG A 142 -0.83 5.68 -15.32
C ARG A 142 -0.79 6.96 -16.15
N GLU A 143 -1.18 8.08 -15.57
CA GLU A 143 -1.51 9.33 -16.26
C GLU A 143 -0.58 10.48 -15.86
N HIS A 144 0.18 10.35 -14.77
CA HIS A 144 1.04 11.42 -14.24
C HIS A 144 2.49 10.97 -14.04
N ALA A 145 2.89 9.87 -14.70
CA ALA A 145 4.27 9.37 -14.71
C ALA A 145 4.88 9.29 -13.30
N ALA A 146 4.05 8.95 -12.31
CA ALA A 146 4.43 8.89 -10.90
C ALA A 146 5.14 10.16 -10.37
N GLY A 147 4.84 11.32 -10.96
CA GLY A 147 5.34 12.62 -10.55
C GLY A 147 6.58 13.12 -11.28
N PHE A 148 7.13 12.37 -12.24
CA PHE A 148 8.20 12.88 -13.10
C PHE A 148 7.66 13.93 -14.09
N PRO A 149 8.35 15.07 -14.26
CA PRO A 149 7.88 16.15 -15.14
C PRO A 149 7.97 15.79 -16.62
N ASP A 150 9.03 15.10 -17.03
CA ASP A 150 9.41 14.91 -18.44
C ASP A 150 9.70 13.43 -18.76
N ALA A 151 8.87 12.51 -18.25
CA ALA A 151 9.04 11.07 -18.49
C ALA A 151 7.69 10.38 -18.81
N GLY A 152 7.76 9.28 -19.54
CA GLY A 152 6.58 8.49 -19.88
C GLY A 152 6.24 7.45 -18.82
N ARG A 153 4.96 7.06 -18.72
CA ARG A 153 4.47 6.02 -17.78
C ARG A 153 5.38 4.80 -17.70
N ARG A 154 5.70 4.18 -18.85
CA ARG A 154 6.49 2.92 -18.87
C ARG A 154 7.87 3.09 -18.27
N GLU A 155 8.54 4.20 -18.59
CA GLU A 155 9.87 4.52 -18.08
C GLU A 155 9.83 4.73 -16.56
N THR A 156 8.87 5.52 -16.08
CA THR A 156 8.76 5.81 -14.65
C THR A 156 8.32 4.60 -13.83
N THR A 157 7.38 3.80 -14.33
CA THR A 157 6.97 2.58 -13.62
C THR A 157 8.11 1.56 -13.60
N ARG A 158 8.88 1.43 -14.69
CA ARG A 158 10.08 0.57 -14.72
C ARG A 158 11.13 1.06 -13.73
N PHE A 159 11.39 2.36 -13.68
CA PHE A 159 12.32 2.94 -12.71
C PHE A 159 11.99 2.55 -11.26
N PHE A 160 10.71 2.65 -10.87
CA PHE A 160 10.28 2.25 -9.52
C PHE A 160 10.26 0.74 -9.34
N GLU A 161 9.90 -0.03 -10.36
CA GLU A 161 9.96 -1.48 -10.33
C GLU A 161 11.39 -1.97 -10.05
N ASP A 162 12.36 -1.49 -10.83
CA ASP A 162 13.77 -1.89 -10.72
C ASP A 162 14.34 -1.50 -9.34
N PHE A 163 13.92 -0.36 -8.78
CA PHE A 163 14.33 0.03 -7.42
C PHE A 163 13.69 -0.87 -6.37
N LEU A 164 12.39 -1.14 -6.46
CA LEU A 164 11.67 -1.96 -5.48
C LEU A 164 12.08 -3.44 -5.54
N GLU A 165 12.54 -3.93 -6.69
CA GLU A 165 13.12 -5.27 -6.84
C GLU A 165 14.34 -5.48 -5.93
N THR A 166 15.07 -4.42 -5.58
CA THR A 166 16.22 -4.52 -4.67
C THR A 166 15.85 -4.92 -3.24
N GLY A 167 14.58 -4.74 -2.84
CA GLY A 167 14.09 -5.07 -1.51
C GLY A 167 14.51 -4.12 -0.38
N VAL A 168 15.24 -3.03 -0.69
CA VAL A 168 15.80 -2.10 0.31
C VAL A 168 14.71 -1.48 1.21
N LEU A 169 13.51 -1.28 0.68
CA LEU A 169 12.40 -0.70 1.44
C LEU A 169 11.37 -1.72 1.93
N ASP A 170 11.62 -3.03 1.78
CA ASP A 170 10.63 -4.08 2.08
C ASP A 170 10.22 -4.10 3.56
N GLU A 171 11.18 -3.83 4.45
CA GLU A 171 10.93 -3.70 5.89
C GLU A 171 10.03 -2.52 6.23
N TYR A 172 10.10 -1.47 5.42
CA TYR A 172 9.39 -0.21 5.61
C TYR A 172 8.16 -0.08 4.72
N ARG A 173 7.76 -1.16 4.00
CA ARG A 173 6.67 -1.13 3.02
C ARG A 173 5.39 -0.48 3.55
N HIS A 174 4.96 -0.81 4.77
CA HIS A 174 3.73 -0.23 5.33
C HIS A 174 3.82 1.31 5.46
N VAL A 175 4.96 1.80 5.93
CA VAL A 175 5.24 3.23 6.10
C VAL A 175 5.33 3.90 4.73
N MET A 176 6.24 3.43 3.88
CA MET A 176 6.55 4.04 2.60
C MET A 176 5.40 3.98 1.60
N SER A 177 4.69 2.85 1.47
CA SER A 177 3.50 2.78 0.63
C SER A 177 2.38 3.70 1.13
N GLY A 178 2.29 3.89 2.46
CA GLY A 178 1.34 4.78 3.11
C GLY A 178 1.56 6.25 2.78
N LYS A 179 2.80 6.69 2.51
CA LYS A 179 3.12 8.09 2.15
C LYS A 179 2.44 8.53 0.86
N LEU A 180 2.28 7.62 -0.12
CA LEU A 180 1.50 7.90 -1.33
C LEU A 180 0.05 8.26 -0.99
N GLY A 181 -0.48 7.71 0.11
CA GLY A 181 -1.78 8.00 0.70
C GLY A 181 -2.96 7.45 -0.07
N THR A 182 -4.14 7.71 0.46
CA THR A 182 -5.41 7.18 -0.03
C THR A 182 -6.41 8.33 -0.07
N SER A 183 -6.64 8.88 -1.26
CA SER A 183 -7.54 10.01 -1.50
C SER A 183 -8.36 9.74 -2.74
N ASN A 184 -9.63 10.13 -2.79
CA ASN A 184 -10.51 9.87 -3.94
C ASN A 184 -10.15 10.71 -5.19
N HIS A 185 -9.15 11.57 -5.10
CA HIS A 185 -8.64 12.38 -6.20
C HIS A 185 -7.11 12.33 -6.23
N VAL A 186 -6.55 12.57 -7.42
CA VAL A 186 -5.11 12.69 -7.61
C VAL A 186 -4.64 14.02 -7.01
N ASP A 187 -3.90 13.93 -5.91
CA ASP A 187 -3.13 15.05 -5.35
C ASP A 187 -1.70 14.98 -5.90
N ARG A 188 -1.48 15.60 -7.06
CA ARG A 188 -0.17 15.54 -7.74
C ARG A 188 0.96 16.08 -6.87
N VAL A 189 0.72 17.13 -6.08
CA VAL A 189 1.77 17.74 -5.27
C VAL A 189 2.21 16.79 -4.17
N ARG A 190 1.25 16.23 -3.42
CA ARG A 190 1.56 15.31 -2.32
C ARG A 190 2.08 13.97 -2.83
N MET A 191 1.49 13.42 -3.88
CA MET A 191 1.92 12.14 -4.45
C MET A 191 3.30 12.24 -5.11
N SER A 192 3.61 13.33 -5.82
CA SER A 192 4.97 13.57 -6.33
C SER A 192 5.98 13.76 -5.19
N ALA A 193 5.62 14.44 -4.11
CA ALA A 193 6.49 14.57 -2.93
C ALA A 193 6.77 13.20 -2.31
N ALA A 194 5.75 12.35 -2.15
CA ALA A 194 5.94 11.00 -1.65
C ALA A 194 6.87 10.17 -2.57
N MET A 195 6.70 10.25 -3.90
CA MET A 195 7.58 9.52 -4.83
C MET A 195 8.99 10.09 -4.91
N ALA A 196 9.19 11.39 -4.62
CA ALA A 196 10.51 11.99 -4.54
C ALA A 196 11.36 11.35 -3.44
N GLU A 197 10.73 10.89 -2.35
CA GLU A 197 11.44 10.14 -1.31
C GLU A 197 11.95 8.78 -1.79
N PHE A 198 11.21 8.08 -2.66
CA PHE A 198 11.69 6.84 -3.27
C PHE A 198 12.88 7.11 -4.20
N ILE A 199 12.87 8.24 -4.92
CA ILE A 199 14.00 8.66 -5.76
C ILE A 199 15.22 8.95 -4.87
N ALA A 200 15.03 9.68 -3.76
CA ALA A 200 16.11 9.96 -2.80
C ALA A 200 16.67 8.66 -2.19
N ALA A 201 15.81 7.75 -1.74
CA ALA A 201 16.20 6.45 -1.22
C ALA A 201 17.02 5.65 -2.24
N LYS A 202 16.60 5.63 -3.51
CA LYS A 202 17.35 4.98 -4.58
C LYS A 202 18.73 5.62 -4.75
N LEU A 203 18.82 6.95 -4.83
CA LEU A 203 20.09 7.65 -5.01
C LEU A 203 21.06 7.40 -3.85
N LEU A 204 20.56 7.37 -2.62
CA LEU A 204 21.34 7.05 -1.42
C LEU A 204 21.83 5.59 -1.47
N THR A 205 20.94 4.66 -1.82
CA THR A 205 21.27 3.24 -1.97
C THR A 205 22.33 3.02 -3.05
N ASP A 206 22.16 3.63 -4.22
CA ASP A 206 23.12 3.55 -5.33
C ASP A 206 24.50 4.12 -4.92
N ALA A 207 24.53 5.07 -3.99
CA ALA A 207 25.74 5.64 -3.41
C ALA A 207 26.33 4.81 -2.24
N GLY A 208 25.74 3.65 -1.92
CA GLY A 208 26.22 2.73 -0.90
C GLY A 208 25.78 3.08 0.52
N TYR A 209 24.70 3.83 0.70
CA TYR A 209 24.11 4.10 2.01
C TYR A 209 22.98 3.11 2.33
N ASP A 210 22.96 2.62 3.56
CA ASP A 210 21.80 1.96 4.15
C ASP A 210 20.78 3.03 4.59
N VAL A 211 19.53 2.89 4.15
CA VAL A 211 18.47 3.89 4.37
C VAL A 211 17.41 3.40 5.36
N VAL A 212 17.10 4.23 6.36
CA VAL A 212 16.02 4.00 7.32
C VAL A 212 15.01 5.16 7.22
N PRO A 213 13.78 4.92 6.75
CA PRO A 213 12.75 5.95 6.64
C PRO A 213 12.13 6.37 7.98
N GLU A 214 11.53 7.57 8.02
CA GLU A 214 10.74 8.12 9.14
C GLU A 214 11.43 7.99 10.51
N ILE A 215 12.62 8.57 10.62
CA ILE A 215 13.33 8.61 11.89
C ILE A 215 12.83 9.75 12.77
N GLU A 216 12.39 9.41 13.98
CA GLU A 216 12.07 10.39 15.02
C GLU A 216 13.38 10.94 15.59
N VAL A 217 13.60 12.26 15.44
CA VAL A 217 14.71 12.93 16.10
C VAL A 217 14.26 13.56 17.42
N THR A 218 15.18 13.70 18.36
CA THR A 218 14.96 14.19 19.73
C THR A 218 14.29 15.56 19.82
N THR A 219 14.26 16.33 18.72
CA THR A 219 13.61 17.64 18.63
C THR A 219 12.11 17.55 18.33
N GLY A 220 11.53 16.35 18.18
CA GLY A 220 10.09 16.15 17.93
C GLY A 220 9.66 16.42 16.48
N HIS A 221 10.61 16.54 15.56
CA HIS A 221 10.36 16.54 14.12
C HIS A 221 10.75 15.17 13.54
N SER A 222 10.04 14.69 12.54
CA SER A 222 10.40 13.49 11.77
C SER A 222 11.20 13.92 10.53
N LEU A 223 12.34 13.30 10.30
CA LEU A 223 13.09 13.45 9.04
C LEU A 223 12.77 12.27 8.12
N ASP A 224 12.87 12.49 6.80
CA ASP A 224 12.50 11.48 5.81
C ASP A 224 13.36 10.23 5.90
N PHE A 225 14.69 10.39 6.01
CA PHE A 225 15.61 9.26 6.14
C PHE A 225 16.77 9.53 7.09
N ARG A 226 17.26 8.44 7.68
CA ARG A 226 18.65 8.31 8.11
C ARG A 226 19.39 7.48 7.07
N ALA A 227 20.56 7.95 6.64
CA ALA A 227 21.43 7.24 5.71
C ALA A 227 22.80 7.01 6.37
N GLU A 228 23.23 5.75 6.39
CA GLU A 228 24.47 5.31 7.04
C GLU A 228 25.37 4.58 6.05
N ASN A 229 26.67 4.88 6.08
CA ASN A 229 27.71 4.10 5.40
C ASN A 229 29.01 4.14 6.22
N ASP A 230 30.07 3.48 5.77
CA ASP A 230 31.35 3.36 6.48
C ASP A 230 31.94 4.72 6.92
N GLY A 231 31.60 5.11 8.16
CA GLY A 231 32.06 6.35 8.79
C GLY A 231 31.14 7.57 8.66
N THR A 232 30.00 7.46 7.96
CA THR A 232 29.06 8.57 7.79
C THR A 232 27.67 8.19 8.29
N ASN A 233 27.06 9.10 9.07
CA ASN A 233 25.66 9.03 9.45
C ASN A 233 25.04 10.39 9.17
N VAL A 234 24.16 10.45 8.17
CA VAL A 234 23.50 11.69 7.73
C VAL A 234 21.99 11.56 7.86
N LEU A 235 21.38 12.68 8.24
CA LEU A 235 19.93 12.82 8.26
C LEU A 235 19.52 13.55 6.98
N VAL A 236 18.56 12.99 6.26
CA VAL A 236 18.14 13.47 4.95
C VAL A 236 16.69 13.92 5.01
N GLU A 237 16.46 15.15 4.56
CA GLU A 237 15.14 15.73 4.33
C GLU A 237 14.95 15.93 2.82
N VAL A 238 13.92 15.34 2.25
CA VAL A 238 13.63 15.43 0.81
C VAL A 238 12.84 16.71 0.56
N THR A 239 13.58 17.78 0.35
CA THR A 239 12.96 19.08 0.10
C THR A 239 12.38 19.16 -1.31
N ARG A 240 11.21 19.80 -1.39
CA ARG A 240 10.63 20.19 -2.68
C ARG A 240 11.46 21.32 -3.28
N PRO A 241 11.78 21.30 -4.58
CA PRO A 241 12.34 22.47 -5.22
C PRO A 241 11.34 23.61 -5.09
N GLN A 242 11.72 24.64 -4.33
CA GLN A 242 11.04 25.93 -4.36
C GLN A 242 11.03 26.46 -5.81
N PRO A 243 10.12 27.42 -6.14
CA PRO A 243 10.22 28.16 -7.40
C PRO A 243 11.67 28.61 -7.64
N PRO A 244 12.18 28.63 -8.88
CA PRO A 244 13.60 28.85 -9.17
C PRO A 244 14.23 30.06 -8.46
N GLN A 245 13.44 31.09 -8.21
CA GLN A 245 13.83 32.33 -7.51
C GLN A 245 14.24 32.10 -6.04
N ASN A 246 13.85 30.97 -5.43
CA ASN A 246 13.97 30.67 -4.01
C ASN A 246 14.73 29.37 -3.72
N ARG A 247 15.45 28.78 -4.69
CA ARG A 247 16.24 27.55 -4.45
C ARG A 247 17.59 27.87 -3.83
N ALA A 248 17.96 27.14 -2.77
CA ALA A 248 19.26 27.24 -2.11
C ALA A 248 20.39 26.51 -2.87
N ALA A 249 20.06 25.54 -3.75
CA ALA A 249 21.02 24.76 -4.52
C ALA A 249 20.61 24.63 -5.99
N ALA A 250 21.61 24.63 -6.88
CA ALA A 250 21.42 24.71 -8.34
C ALA A 250 21.07 23.37 -9.04
N GLY A 251 20.88 22.28 -8.29
CA GLY A 251 20.48 20.99 -8.87
C GLY A 251 20.39 19.84 -7.85
N PRO A 252 19.90 18.65 -8.25
CA PRO A 252 19.64 17.52 -7.35
C PRO A 252 20.91 17.01 -6.65
N VAL A 253 22.01 16.91 -7.39
CA VAL A 253 23.31 16.47 -6.85
C VAL A 253 23.88 17.48 -5.84
N ALA A 254 23.59 18.77 -6.02
CA ALA A 254 24.01 19.81 -5.08
C ALA A 254 23.15 19.87 -3.81
N ALA A 255 21.96 19.26 -3.82
CA ALA A 255 21.05 19.22 -2.67
C ALA A 255 21.32 18.04 -1.72
N VAL A 256 22.14 17.07 -2.13
CA VAL A 256 22.48 15.85 -1.36
C VAL A 256 23.89 15.94 -0.72
N ARG A 257 24.58 17.09 -0.82
CA ARG A 257 25.90 17.31 -0.20
C ARG A 257 25.82 17.98 1.16
#